data_AF-A0AA38HHQ6-F1
#
_entry.id   AF-A0AA38HHQ6-F1
#
_cell.length_a   1.000
_cell.length_b   1.000
_cell.length_c   1.000
_cell.angle_alpha   90.00
_cell.angle_beta   90.00
_cell.angle_gamma   90.00
#
_symmetry.space_group_name_H-M   'P 1'
#
loop_
_entity.id
_entity.type
_entity.pdbx_description
1 polymer ?
#
loop_
_entity_poly.entity_id
_entity_poly.type
_entity_poly.pdbx_seq_one_letter_code
_entity_poly.pdbx_strand_id
1 'polypeptide(L)'
;MRVISVSQSEAASFVESLLDKICNKLYSVAKNPGRPDFNHYLFETLSAAIKYSCESNPLVVAAFEEKLWPTFTWILEQDVEEFIPYILQLIGQLLDLNQSIPHRYLDMFPIFLRPVVWERIGNVPALTRILQSFLLKSGPLICGDENTLLLVLGSFQKLISSKANDHLGFEILNTLLHSVPRNLYEQQVCPIFHTIFKRLSLAKTTKFCDCVLVFISILISKLSPDEVIVMVNGIQSG
;
A
#
# COMPACT_ATOMS: atom_id res chain seq x y z
N MET A 1 -8.62 10.91 20.43
CA MET A 1 -9.32 10.67 19.15
C MET A 1 -10.38 11.73 18.89
N ARG A 2 -11.60 11.64 19.46
CA ARG A 2 -12.74 12.52 19.09
C ARG A 2 -12.45 14.02 19.12
N VAL A 3 -11.71 14.52 20.11
CA VAL A 3 -11.35 15.95 20.19
C VAL A 3 -10.54 16.39 18.96
N ILE A 4 -9.48 15.65 18.61
CA ILE A 4 -8.67 15.95 17.41
C ILE A 4 -9.50 15.81 16.13
N SER A 5 -10.36 14.78 16.05
CA SER A 5 -11.23 14.58 14.90
C SER A 5 -12.26 15.69 14.69
N VAL A 6 -12.79 16.27 15.78
CA VAL A 6 -13.78 17.37 15.74
C VAL A 6 -13.10 18.71 15.49
N SER A 7 -11.92 18.95 16.08
CA SER A 7 -11.18 20.20 15.91
C SER A 7 -10.57 20.35 14.51
N GLN A 8 -10.33 19.27 13.78
CA GLN A 8 -9.82 19.29 12.40
C GLN A 8 -8.59 20.22 12.26
N SER A 9 -8.66 21.24 11.40
CA SER A 9 -7.57 22.21 11.19
C SER A 9 -7.14 22.96 12.46
N GLU A 10 -8.05 23.18 13.42
CA GLU A 10 -7.73 23.80 14.71
C GLU A 10 -6.90 22.86 15.61
N ALA A 11 -6.88 21.56 15.33
CA ALA A 11 -6.02 20.64 16.04
C ALA A 11 -4.54 20.92 15.76
N ALA A 12 -4.19 21.45 14.58
CA ALA A 12 -2.81 21.66 14.15
C ALA A 12 -2.01 22.51 15.15
N SER A 13 -2.62 23.55 15.74
CA SER A 13 -1.97 24.42 16.73
C SER A 13 -1.62 23.73 18.05
N PHE A 14 -2.27 22.61 18.37
CA PHE A 14 -2.01 21.85 19.60
C PHE A 14 -1.18 20.60 19.35
N VAL A 15 -1.22 20.06 18.12
CA VAL A 15 -0.59 18.79 17.78
C VAL A 15 0.92 18.83 17.97
N GLU A 16 1.59 19.93 17.65
CA GLU A 16 3.03 20.07 17.92
C GLU A 16 3.38 19.84 19.40
N SER A 17 2.57 20.40 20.31
CA SER A 17 2.75 20.23 21.77
C SER A 17 2.37 18.84 22.30
N LEU A 18 1.53 18.11 21.55
CA LEU A 18 1.04 16.79 21.91
C LEU A 18 1.89 15.67 21.30
N LEU A 19 2.60 15.95 20.20
CA LEU A 19 3.32 14.94 19.43
C LEU A 19 4.34 14.19 20.29
N ASP A 20 5.14 14.89 21.10
CA ASP A 20 6.10 14.25 21.99
C ASP A 20 5.43 13.33 23.01
N LYS A 21 4.27 13.73 23.54
CA LYS A 21 3.51 12.91 24.49
C LYS A 21 2.94 11.67 23.81
N ILE A 22 2.44 11.80 22.58
CA ILE A 22 1.89 10.69 21.79
C ILE A 22 3.01 9.71 21.42
N CYS A 23 4.16 10.19 20.92
CA CYS A 23 5.31 9.36 20.58
C CYS A 23 5.85 8.59 21.79
N ASN A 24 6.04 9.28 22.92
CA ASN A 24 6.49 8.65 24.17
C ASN A 24 5.49 7.59 24.66
N LYS A 25 4.18 7.86 24.52
CA LYS A 25 3.15 6.89 24.89
C LYS A 25 3.16 5.69 23.95
N LEU A 26 3.27 5.92 22.64
CA LEU A 26 3.37 4.87 21.63
C LEU A 26 4.55 3.94 21.94
N TYR A 27 5.74 4.49 22.17
CA TYR A 27 6.93 3.72 22.53
C TYR A 27 6.75 2.92 23.82
N SER A 28 6.16 3.53 24.86
CA SER A 28 5.87 2.85 26.13
C SER A 28 4.91 1.67 25.96
N VAL A 29 3.88 1.82 25.11
CA VAL A 29 2.86 0.79 24.90
C VAL A 29 3.39 -0.30 23.96
N ALA A 30 4.25 0.04 23.01
CA ALA A 30 4.91 -0.93 22.11
C ALA A 30 5.75 -1.96 22.86
N LYS A 31 6.31 -1.60 24.02
CA LYS A 31 7.03 -2.53 24.89
C LYS A 31 6.13 -3.50 25.66
N ASN A 32 4.85 -3.18 25.82
CA ASN A 32 3.90 -4.00 26.57
C ASN A 32 2.45 -3.75 26.10
N PRO A 33 2.04 -4.35 24.98
CA PRO A 33 0.72 -4.13 24.39
C PRO A 33 -0.38 -4.84 25.21
N GLY A 34 -0.81 -4.24 26.32
CA GLY A 34 -1.78 -4.87 27.23
C GLY A 34 -3.26 -4.45 27.05
N ARG A 35 -3.56 -3.42 26.24
CA ARG A 35 -4.91 -2.82 26.16
C ARG A 35 -5.34 -2.55 24.71
N PRO A 36 -5.96 -3.52 24.02
CA PRO A 36 -6.29 -3.41 22.59
C PRO A 36 -7.10 -2.17 22.21
N ASP A 37 -8.17 -1.85 22.94
CA ASP A 37 -9.01 -0.68 22.64
C ASP A 37 -8.22 0.63 22.78
N PHE A 38 -7.41 0.74 23.84
CA PHE A 38 -6.55 1.90 24.05
C PHE A 38 -5.54 2.04 22.89
N ASN A 39 -4.94 0.92 22.48
CA ASN A 39 -3.95 0.90 21.40
C ASN A 39 -4.59 1.34 20.08
N HIS A 40 -5.76 0.80 19.74
CA HIS A 40 -6.53 1.20 18.57
C HIS A 40 -6.80 2.71 18.58
N TYR A 41 -7.36 3.25 19.68
CA TYR A 41 -7.63 4.69 19.76
C TYR A 41 -6.38 5.56 19.81
N LEU A 42 -5.23 5.04 20.26
CA LEU A 42 -3.95 5.73 20.20
C LEU A 42 -3.50 5.91 18.74
N PHE A 43 -3.55 4.83 17.94
CA PHE A 43 -3.22 4.89 16.52
C PHE A 43 -4.21 5.76 15.72
N GLU A 44 -5.51 5.68 15.98
CA GLU A 44 -6.51 6.57 15.38
C GLU A 44 -6.27 8.03 15.73
N THR A 45 -5.86 8.30 16.97
CA THR A 45 -5.51 9.66 17.41
C THR A 45 -4.28 10.17 16.64
N LEU A 46 -3.28 9.32 16.44
CA LEU A 46 -2.07 9.67 15.71
C LEU A 46 -2.34 9.88 14.22
N SER A 47 -3.13 9.00 13.58
CA SER A 47 -3.56 9.13 12.19
C SER A 47 -4.32 10.44 11.95
N ALA A 48 -5.25 10.78 12.83
CA ALA A 48 -5.99 12.03 12.75
C ALA A 48 -5.07 13.25 12.95
N ALA A 49 -4.13 13.18 13.90
CA ALA A 49 -3.17 14.25 14.14
C ALA A 49 -2.27 14.50 12.92
N ILE A 50 -1.76 13.44 12.28
CA ILE A 50 -0.99 13.52 11.03
C ILE A 50 -1.82 14.18 9.94
N LYS A 51 -3.04 13.66 9.69
CA LYS A 51 -3.93 14.16 8.64
C LYS A 51 -4.14 15.67 8.74
N TYR A 52 -4.69 16.14 9.87
CA TYR A 52 -5.12 17.54 9.97
C TYR A 52 -3.96 18.53 10.08
N SER A 53 -2.84 18.11 10.68
CA SER A 53 -1.65 18.96 10.76
C SER A 53 -1.01 19.12 9.38
N CYS A 54 -0.92 18.03 8.59
CA CYS A 54 -0.30 18.06 7.27
C CYS A 54 -1.21 18.68 6.20
N GLU A 55 -2.55 18.57 6.34
CA GLU A 55 -3.51 19.33 5.53
C GLU A 55 -3.35 20.85 5.73
N SER A 56 -3.08 21.27 6.97
CA SER A 56 -2.87 22.69 7.31
C SER A 56 -1.49 23.20 6.91
N ASN A 57 -0.45 22.36 7.07
CA ASN A 57 0.92 22.67 6.71
C ASN A 57 1.67 21.40 6.23
N PRO A 58 1.84 21.21 4.90
CA PRO A 58 2.51 20.03 4.35
C PRO A 58 3.97 19.85 4.79
N LEU A 59 4.63 20.90 5.29
CA LEU A 59 6.02 20.82 5.75
C LEU A 59 6.17 20.02 7.05
N VAL A 60 5.07 19.83 7.81
CA VAL A 60 5.09 19.15 9.11
C VAL A 60 5.21 17.62 8.94
N VAL A 61 4.96 17.07 7.75
CA VAL A 61 5.11 15.63 7.46
C VAL A 61 6.50 15.13 7.88
N ALA A 62 7.55 15.87 7.53
CA ALA A 62 8.93 15.51 7.87
C ALA A 62 9.18 15.46 9.39
N ALA A 63 8.54 16.36 10.16
CA ALA A 63 8.65 16.37 11.62
C ALA A 63 7.95 15.17 12.26
N PHE A 64 6.80 14.74 11.72
CA PHE A 64 6.16 13.49 12.13
C PHE A 64 7.04 12.29 11.83
N GLU A 65 7.57 12.20 10.60
CA GLU A 65 8.48 11.13 10.22
C GLU A 65 9.69 11.07 11.15
N GLU A 66 10.39 12.19 11.38
CA GLU A 66 11.55 12.23 12.24
C GLU A 66 11.27 11.68 13.65
N LYS A 67 10.14 12.08 14.25
CA LYS A 67 9.78 11.66 15.61
C LYS A 67 9.24 10.24 15.70
N LEU A 68 8.49 9.78 14.70
CA LEU A 68 7.81 8.48 14.74
C LEU A 68 8.69 7.34 14.21
N TRP A 69 9.57 7.63 13.26
CA TRP A 69 10.36 6.60 12.58
C TRP A 69 11.13 5.67 13.51
N PRO A 70 11.81 6.15 14.58
CA PRO A 70 12.52 5.25 15.49
C PRO A 70 11.59 4.25 16.19
N THR A 71 10.35 4.65 16.48
CA THR A 71 9.36 3.75 17.09
C THR A 71 8.82 2.77 16.05
N PHE A 72 8.63 3.20 14.81
CA PHE A 72 8.17 2.35 13.72
C PHE A 72 9.17 1.24 13.41
N THR A 73 10.46 1.60 13.24
CA THR A 73 11.51 0.62 12.96
C THR A 73 11.70 -0.33 14.14
N TRP A 74 11.66 0.17 15.38
CA TRP A 74 11.73 -0.69 16.56
C TRP A 74 10.59 -1.71 16.62
N ILE A 75 9.34 -1.29 16.35
CA ILE A 75 8.18 -2.20 16.32
C ILE A 75 8.34 -3.28 15.25
N LEU A 76 8.83 -2.90 14.06
CA LEU A 76 9.06 -3.83 12.95
C LEU A 76 10.22 -4.80 13.22
N GLU A 77 11.30 -4.32 13.85
CA GLU A 77 12.48 -5.13 14.20
C GLU A 77 12.20 -6.12 15.34
N GLN A 78 11.43 -5.69 16.36
CA GLN A 78 11.00 -6.55 17.46
C GLN A 78 9.80 -7.44 17.10
N ASP A 79 9.28 -7.31 15.89
CA ASP A 79 8.13 -8.06 15.37
C ASP A 79 6.90 -8.01 16.30
N VAL A 80 6.54 -6.81 16.79
CA VAL A 80 5.36 -6.62 17.66
C VAL A 80 4.09 -6.70 16.81
N GLU A 81 3.64 -7.93 16.56
CA GLU A 81 2.62 -8.28 15.57
C GLU A 81 1.32 -7.47 15.70
N GLU A 82 0.87 -7.17 16.93
CA GLU A 82 -0.38 -6.46 17.15
C GLU A 82 -0.34 -5.02 16.59
N PHE A 83 0.84 -4.44 16.43
CA PHE A 83 1.03 -3.04 16.02
C PHE A 83 1.45 -2.89 14.57
N ILE A 84 2.03 -3.93 13.96
CA ILE A 84 2.49 -3.88 12.57
C ILE A 84 1.40 -3.40 11.60
N PRO A 85 0.14 -3.87 11.65
CA PRO A 85 -0.91 -3.36 10.77
C PRO A 85 -1.10 -1.84 10.87
N TYR A 86 -1.11 -1.29 12.09
CA TYR A 86 -1.28 0.14 12.32
C TYR A 86 -0.06 0.94 11.85
N ILE A 87 1.14 0.44 12.09
CA ILE A 87 2.38 1.09 11.64
C ILE A 87 2.42 1.15 10.12
N LEU A 88 2.06 0.06 9.44
CA LEU A 88 1.97 0.05 7.97
C LEU A 88 0.94 1.06 7.47
N GLN A 89 -0.22 1.19 8.12
CA GLN A 89 -1.22 2.21 7.76
C GLN A 89 -0.66 3.63 7.90
N LEU A 90 0.03 3.93 9.00
CA LEU A 90 0.64 5.24 9.22
C LEU A 90 1.81 5.53 8.26
N ILE A 91 2.62 4.52 7.94
CA ILE A 91 3.68 4.63 6.91
C ILE A 91 3.05 4.97 5.56
N GLY A 92 1.99 4.28 5.16
CA GLY A 92 1.25 4.56 3.92
C GLY A 92 0.67 5.98 3.90
N GLN A 93 0.06 6.41 5.01
CA GLN A 93 -0.51 7.76 5.16
C GLN A 93 0.57 8.84 5.02
N LEU A 94 1.70 8.71 5.72
CA LEU A 94 2.81 9.67 5.64
C LEU A 94 3.42 9.69 4.24
N LEU A 95 3.60 8.52 3.62
CA LEU A 95 4.09 8.43 2.24
C LEU A 95 3.15 9.17 1.28
N ASP A 96 1.84 8.96 1.40
CA ASP A 96 0.83 9.64 0.57
C ASP A 96 0.94 11.17 0.66
N LEU A 97 1.19 11.70 1.85
CA LEU A 97 1.31 13.14 2.11
C LEU A 97 2.62 13.74 1.57
N ASN A 98 3.67 12.95 1.35
CA ASN A 98 4.89 13.45 0.74
C ASN A 98 4.72 13.76 -0.74
N GLN A 99 5.37 14.82 -1.26
CA GLN A 99 5.35 15.10 -2.70
C GLN A 99 6.19 14.10 -3.51
N SER A 100 7.33 13.68 -2.97
CA SER A 100 8.24 12.70 -3.55
C SER A 100 8.54 11.60 -2.53
N ILE A 101 9.01 10.43 -2.98
CA ILE A 101 9.35 9.33 -2.07
C ILE A 101 10.64 9.66 -1.31
N PRO A 102 10.62 9.80 0.03
CA PRO A 102 11.85 10.04 0.79
C PRO A 102 12.76 8.81 0.80
N HIS A 103 14.08 9.01 0.91
CA HIS A 103 15.07 7.91 0.79
C HIS A 103 14.82 6.75 1.77
N ARG A 104 14.46 7.06 3.03
CA ARG A 104 14.12 6.06 4.05
C ARG A 104 13.00 5.10 3.63
N TYR A 105 12.06 5.55 2.80
CA TYR A 105 10.98 4.71 2.29
C TYR A 105 11.48 3.78 1.18
N LEU A 106 12.40 4.25 0.32
CA LEU A 106 13.06 3.40 -0.68
C LEU A 106 13.83 2.26 -0.01
N ASP A 107 14.54 2.54 1.09
CA ASP A 107 15.26 1.52 1.87
C ASP A 107 14.31 0.44 2.45
N MET A 108 13.10 0.83 2.83
CA MET A 108 12.08 -0.09 3.33
C MET A 108 11.32 -0.83 2.22
N PHE A 109 11.34 -0.33 0.98
CA PHE A 109 10.50 -0.87 -0.08
C PHE A 109 10.71 -2.38 -0.33
N PRO A 110 11.96 -2.91 -0.39
CA PRO A 110 12.19 -4.35 -0.51
C PRO A 110 11.56 -5.17 0.62
N ILE A 111 11.49 -4.61 1.83
CA ILE A 111 10.90 -5.28 3.00
C ILE A 111 9.39 -5.48 2.83
N PHE A 112 8.69 -4.48 2.26
CA PHE A 112 7.25 -4.56 2.00
C PHE A 112 6.88 -5.56 0.91
N LEU A 113 7.83 -5.94 0.06
CA LEU A 113 7.62 -6.93 -1.00
C LEU A 113 7.89 -8.38 -0.57
N ARG A 114 8.44 -8.60 0.63
CA ARG A 114 8.76 -9.96 1.10
C ARG A 114 7.49 -10.79 1.32
N PRO A 115 7.39 -12.02 0.81
CA PRO A 115 6.16 -12.83 0.93
C PRO A 115 5.63 -12.97 2.37
N VAL A 116 6.53 -13.11 3.35
CA VAL A 116 6.17 -13.28 4.77
C VAL A 116 5.29 -12.16 5.32
N VAL A 117 5.51 -10.90 4.90
CA VAL A 117 4.71 -9.78 5.44
C VAL A 117 3.27 -9.77 4.92
N TRP A 118 3.02 -10.44 3.78
CA TRP A 118 1.71 -10.60 3.15
C TRP A 118 0.91 -11.81 3.66
N GLU A 119 1.51 -12.67 4.49
CA GLU A 119 0.81 -13.81 5.10
C GLU A 119 -0.11 -13.36 6.24
N ARG A 120 0.27 -12.28 6.93
CA ARG A 120 -0.53 -11.66 7.99
C ARG A 120 -1.68 -10.86 7.37
N ILE A 121 -2.90 -11.39 7.46
CA ILE A 121 -4.10 -10.80 6.83
C ILE A 121 -4.32 -9.34 7.23
N GLY A 122 -4.02 -8.97 8.49
CA GLY A 122 -4.13 -7.59 8.96
C GLY A 122 -3.23 -6.59 8.23
N ASN A 123 -2.12 -7.04 7.65
CA ASN A 123 -1.18 -6.18 6.93
C ASN A 123 -1.64 -5.89 5.49
N VAL A 124 -2.42 -6.79 4.90
CA VAL A 124 -2.71 -6.80 3.46
C VAL A 124 -3.28 -5.47 2.94
N PRO A 125 -4.29 -4.84 3.58
CA PRO A 125 -4.82 -3.57 3.09
C PRO A 125 -3.76 -2.45 3.12
N ALA A 126 -2.95 -2.39 4.18
CA ALA A 126 -1.93 -1.36 4.34
C ALA A 126 -0.78 -1.54 3.36
N LEU A 127 -0.31 -2.78 3.16
CA LEU A 127 0.72 -3.10 2.16
C LEU A 127 0.24 -2.77 0.75
N THR A 128 -0.99 -3.15 0.41
CA THR A 128 -1.61 -2.81 -0.89
C THR A 128 -1.56 -1.30 -1.12
N ARG A 129 -2.00 -0.51 -0.14
CA ARG A 129 -1.97 0.95 -0.22
C ARG A 129 -0.54 1.49 -0.40
N ILE A 130 0.42 1.02 0.42
CA ILE A 130 1.83 1.42 0.32
C ILE A 130 2.35 1.16 -1.10
N LEU A 131 2.15 -0.05 -1.66
CA LEU A 131 2.61 -0.37 -3.01
C LEU A 131 2.02 0.57 -4.05
N GLN A 132 0.72 0.88 -3.96
CA GLN A 132 0.09 1.85 -4.85
C GLN A 132 0.73 3.23 -4.72
N SER A 133 1.03 3.71 -3.51
CA SER A 133 1.67 5.00 -3.28
C SER A 133 3.07 5.07 -3.90
N PHE A 134 3.87 4.01 -3.80
CA PHE A 134 5.18 3.92 -4.48
C PHE A 134 5.02 3.98 -6.00
N LEU A 135 4.11 3.19 -6.56
CA LEU A 135 3.85 3.15 -8.00
C LEU A 135 3.34 4.49 -8.53
N LEU A 136 2.36 5.11 -7.87
CA LEU A 136 1.81 6.41 -8.28
C LEU A 136 2.84 7.54 -8.22
N LYS A 137 3.75 7.52 -7.24
CA LYS A 137 4.76 8.57 -7.07
C LYS A 137 5.99 8.37 -7.95
N SER A 138 6.41 7.13 -8.19
CA SER A 138 7.64 6.86 -8.93
C SER A 138 7.67 5.49 -9.62
N GLY A 139 6.55 5.09 -10.24
CA GLY A 139 6.42 3.83 -11.00
C GLY A 139 7.57 3.52 -11.96
N PRO A 140 8.04 4.46 -12.81
CA PRO A 140 9.18 4.22 -13.70
C PRO A 140 10.48 3.91 -12.95
N LEU A 141 10.74 4.56 -11.82
CA LEU A 141 11.93 4.33 -11.01
C LEU A 141 11.84 2.98 -10.28
N ILE A 142 10.69 2.70 -9.68
CA ILE A 142 10.44 1.50 -8.89
C ILE A 142 10.45 0.25 -9.77
N CYS A 143 9.80 0.29 -10.94
CA CYS A 143 9.70 -0.84 -11.85
C CYS A 143 10.75 -0.81 -12.98
N GLY A 144 11.74 0.09 -12.91
CA GLY A 144 12.87 0.10 -13.84
C GLY A 144 13.82 -1.09 -13.62
N ASP A 145 13.86 -1.61 -12.39
CA ASP A 145 14.49 -2.89 -12.08
C ASP A 145 13.50 -4.05 -12.28
N GLU A 146 13.86 -5.00 -13.15
CA GLU A 146 13.00 -6.13 -13.50
C GLU A 146 12.68 -7.01 -12.29
N ASN A 147 13.64 -7.21 -11.38
CA ASN A 147 13.40 -8.00 -10.16
C ASN A 147 12.33 -7.36 -9.28
N THR A 148 12.39 -6.04 -9.11
CA THR A 148 11.41 -5.28 -8.35
C THR A 148 10.03 -5.34 -8.98
N LEU A 149 9.93 -5.22 -10.31
CA LEU A 149 8.68 -5.42 -11.04
C LEU A 149 8.09 -6.82 -10.78
N LEU A 150 8.90 -7.87 -10.88
CA LEU A 150 8.47 -9.25 -10.62
C LEU A 150 7.99 -9.45 -9.18
N LEU A 151 8.61 -8.81 -8.20
CA LEU A 151 8.18 -8.84 -6.80
C LEU A 151 6.83 -8.14 -6.58
N VAL A 152 6.60 -7.00 -7.24
CA VAL A 152 5.29 -6.32 -7.24
C VAL A 152 4.21 -7.22 -7.86
N LEU A 153 4.50 -7.85 -9.00
CA LEU A 153 3.59 -8.80 -9.65
C LEU A 153 3.38 -10.07 -8.82
N GLY A 154 4.37 -10.50 -8.05
CA GLY A 154 4.25 -11.58 -7.07
C GLY A 154 3.23 -11.26 -5.97
N SER A 155 3.20 -10.01 -5.51
CA SER A 155 2.19 -9.53 -4.56
C SER A 155 0.79 -9.57 -5.17
N PHE A 156 0.62 -9.11 -6.43
CA PHE A 156 -0.62 -9.28 -7.19
C PHE A 156 -1.05 -10.76 -7.26
N GLN A 157 -0.15 -11.66 -7.68
CA GLN A 157 -0.44 -13.10 -7.83
C GLN A 157 -0.89 -13.75 -6.50
N LYS A 158 -0.25 -13.37 -5.39
CA LYS A 158 -0.62 -13.82 -4.05
C LYS A 158 -2.05 -13.39 -3.70
N LEU A 159 -2.41 -12.14 -3.97
CA LEU A 159 -3.72 -11.59 -3.62
C LEU A 159 -4.85 -12.21 -4.43
N ILE A 160 -4.69 -12.36 -5.75
CA ILE A 160 -5.74 -12.93 -6.62
C ILE A 160 -6.02 -14.41 -6.37
N SER A 161 -5.09 -15.12 -5.73
CA SER A 161 -5.30 -16.50 -5.30
C SER A 161 -6.33 -16.60 -4.15
N SER A 162 -6.54 -15.52 -3.38
CA SER A 162 -7.50 -15.43 -2.28
C SER A 162 -8.82 -14.78 -2.72
N LYS A 163 -9.96 -15.45 -2.49
CA LYS A 163 -11.29 -14.86 -2.77
C LYS A 163 -11.57 -13.62 -1.90
N ALA A 164 -10.93 -13.52 -0.73
CA ALA A 164 -11.09 -12.38 0.16
C ALA A 164 -10.36 -11.14 -0.39
N ASN A 165 -9.16 -11.33 -0.95
CA ASN A 165 -8.23 -10.24 -1.24
C ASN A 165 -8.02 -9.97 -2.75
N ASP A 166 -8.65 -10.73 -3.63
CA ASP A 166 -8.46 -10.62 -5.09
C ASP A 166 -8.61 -9.20 -5.67
N HIS A 167 -9.61 -8.44 -5.23
CA HIS A 167 -9.81 -7.04 -5.59
C HIS A 167 -8.57 -6.17 -5.31
N LEU A 168 -7.88 -6.38 -4.18
CA LEU A 168 -6.64 -5.67 -3.83
C LEU A 168 -5.49 -6.01 -4.78
N GLY A 169 -5.47 -7.24 -5.30
CA GLY A 169 -4.54 -7.61 -6.36
C GLY A 169 -4.76 -6.78 -7.63
N PHE A 170 -6.02 -6.64 -8.05
CA PHE A 170 -6.36 -5.79 -9.19
C PHE A 170 -6.11 -4.31 -8.94
N GLU A 171 -6.26 -3.82 -7.70
CA GLU A 171 -5.89 -2.44 -7.34
C GLU A 171 -4.40 -2.17 -7.59
N ILE A 172 -3.51 -3.09 -7.20
CA ILE A 172 -2.07 -3.00 -7.50
C ILE A 172 -1.84 -3.02 -9.01
N LEU A 173 -2.44 -3.98 -9.71
CA LEU A 173 -2.24 -4.16 -11.15
C LEU A 173 -2.72 -2.95 -11.97
N ASN A 174 -3.89 -2.42 -11.64
CA ASN A 174 -4.44 -1.22 -12.28
C ASN A 174 -3.55 0.00 -12.02
N THR A 175 -3.01 0.12 -10.81
CA THR A 175 -2.08 1.20 -10.46
C THR A 175 -0.77 1.09 -11.23
N LEU A 176 -0.25 -0.13 -11.40
CA LEU A 176 0.93 -0.41 -12.22
C LEU A 176 0.71 0.00 -13.68
N LEU A 177 -0.39 -0.42 -14.31
CA LEU A 177 -0.71 -0.03 -15.70
C LEU A 177 -0.88 1.48 -15.87
N HIS A 178 -1.37 2.16 -14.84
CA HIS A 178 -1.57 3.60 -14.87
C HIS A 178 -0.24 4.37 -14.80
N SER A 179 0.66 3.95 -13.90
CA SER A 179 1.83 4.73 -13.47
C SER A 179 3.17 4.28 -14.08
N VAL A 180 3.25 3.05 -14.59
CA VAL A 180 4.48 2.49 -15.16
C VAL A 180 4.43 2.60 -16.70
N PRO A 181 5.52 3.00 -17.37
CA PRO A 181 5.62 2.96 -18.83
C PRO A 181 5.48 1.55 -19.40
N ARG A 182 4.76 1.41 -20.52
CA ARG A 182 4.46 0.12 -21.19
C ARG A 182 5.70 -0.74 -21.39
N ASN A 183 6.79 -0.14 -21.87
CA ASN A 183 8.02 -0.86 -22.21
C ASN A 183 8.65 -1.60 -21.01
N LEU A 184 8.31 -1.23 -19.77
CA LEU A 184 8.82 -1.91 -18.57
C LEU A 184 8.01 -3.16 -18.21
N TYR A 185 6.71 -3.20 -18.50
CA TYR A 185 5.84 -4.34 -18.11
C TYR A 185 5.33 -5.16 -19.29
N GLU A 186 5.60 -4.77 -20.53
CA GLU A 186 5.04 -5.40 -21.74
C GLU A 186 5.24 -6.92 -21.77
N GLN A 187 6.43 -7.40 -21.39
CA GLN A 187 6.75 -8.84 -21.34
C GLN A 187 5.93 -9.60 -20.28
N GLN A 188 5.37 -8.90 -19.29
CA GLN A 188 4.61 -9.48 -18.20
C GLN A 188 3.10 -9.53 -18.47
N VAL A 189 2.60 -8.90 -19.55
CA VAL A 189 1.17 -8.87 -19.87
C VAL A 189 0.62 -10.28 -20.10
N CYS A 190 1.31 -11.12 -20.87
CA CYS A 190 0.88 -12.51 -21.09
C CYS A 190 0.89 -13.35 -19.79
N PRO A 191 1.96 -13.35 -18.97
CA PRO A 191 1.95 -13.97 -17.64
C PRO A 191 0.81 -13.50 -16.72
N ILE A 192 0.49 -12.21 -16.74
CA ILE A 192 -0.63 -11.62 -15.97
C ILE A 192 -1.96 -12.28 -16.41
N PHE A 193 -2.24 -12.29 -17.70
CA PHE A 193 -3.46 -12.92 -18.23
C PHE A 193 -3.52 -14.42 -17.93
N HIS A 194 -2.41 -15.15 -18.08
CA HIS A 194 -2.38 -16.57 -17.73
C HIS A 194 -2.80 -16.80 -16.26
N THR A 195 -2.30 -15.96 -15.35
CA THR A 195 -2.66 -16.03 -13.93
C THR A 195 -4.15 -15.73 -13.71
N ILE A 196 -4.68 -14.70 -14.37
CA ILE A 196 -6.10 -14.32 -14.30
C ILE A 196 -7.00 -15.44 -14.84
N PHE A 197 -6.69 -15.99 -16.02
CA PHE A 197 -7.47 -17.04 -16.67
C PHE A 197 -7.43 -18.33 -15.87
N LYS A 198 -6.27 -18.72 -15.34
CA LYS A 198 -6.17 -19.85 -14.41
C LYS A 198 -7.12 -19.67 -13.22
N ARG A 199 -7.20 -18.46 -12.67
CA ARG A 199 -8.12 -18.16 -11.56
C ARG A 199 -9.59 -18.21 -11.98
N LEU A 200 -9.95 -17.65 -13.14
CA LEU A 200 -11.31 -17.74 -13.69
C LEU A 200 -11.76 -19.18 -13.90
N SER A 201 -10.89 -20.03 -14.45
CA SER A 201 -11.20 -21.44 -14.71
C SER A 201 -11.39 -22.24 -13.43
N LEU A 202 -10.58 -22.01 -12.39
CA LEU A 202 -10.61 -22.81 -11.17
C LEU A 202 -11.60 -22.31 -10.12
N ALA A 203 -11.79 -21.00 -9.98
CA ALA A 203 -12.50 -20.44 -8.83
C ALA A 203 -13.11 -19.05 -9.11
N LYS A 204 -13.89 -18.93 -10.19
CA LYS A 204 -14.61 -17.69 -10.52
C LYS A 204 -15.55 -17.21 -9.41
N THR A 205 -15.65 -15.89 -9.28
CA THR A 205 -16.65 -15.19 -8.47
C THR A 205 -17.12 -13.95 -9.25
N THR A 206 -18.31 -13.42 -8.96
CA THR A 206 -18.81 -12.19 -9.62
C THR A 206 -17.84 -11.03 -9.43
N LYS A 207 -17.42 -10.78 -8.17
CA LYS A 207 -16.43 -9.75 -7.83
C LYS A 207 -15.13 -9.88 -8.64
N PHE A 208 -14.63 -11.11 -8.81
CA PHE A 208 -13.43 -11.34 -9.61
C PHE A 208 -13.66 -11.01 -11.08
N CYS A 209 -14.80 -11.40 -11.64
CA CYS A 209 -15.16 -11.07 -13.03
C CYS A 209 -15.26 -9.55 -13.22
N ASP A 210 -15.87 -8.83 -12.29
CA ASP A 210 -15.97 -7.36 -12.35
C ASP A 210 -14.58 -6.71 -12.35
N CYS A 211 -13.66 -7.19 -11.49
CA CYS A 211 -12.29 -6.71 -11.46
C CYS A 211 -11.55 -6.98 -12.79
N VAL A 212 -11.76 -8.16 -13.39
CA VAL A 212 -11.20 -8.50 -14.71
C VAL A 212 -11.72 -7.57 -15.79
N LEU A 213 -13.03 -7.28 -15.80
CA LEU A 213 -13.63 -6.36 -16.78
C LEU A 213 -13.03 -4.95 -16.66
N VAL A 214 -12.85 -4.45 -15.43
CA VAL A 214 -12.19 -3.16 -15.18
C VAL A 214 -10.74 -3.19 -15.66
N PHE A 215 -9.98 -4.24 -15.33
CA PHE A 215 -8.60 -4.39 -15.77
C PHE A 215 -8.47 -4.40 -17.30
N ILE A 216 -9.28 -5.20 -18.00
CA ILE A 216 -9.28 -5.25 -19.46
C ILE A 216 -9.65 -3.90 -20.06
N SER A 217 -10.64 -3.20 -19.49
CA SER A 217 -11.04 -1.85 -19.94
C SER A 217 -9.88 -0.85 -19.83
N ILE A 218 -9.15 -0.88 -18.70
CA ILE A 218 -7.95 -0.06 -18.51
C ILE A 218 -6.85 -0.44 -19.50
N LEU A 219 -6.62 -1.74 -19.71
CA LEU A 219 -5.59 -2.21 -20.63
C LEU A 219 -5.90 -1.80 -22.08
N ILE A 220 -7.15 -1.93 -22.53
CA ILE A 220 -7.59 -1.48 -23.86
C ILE A 220 -7.35 0.02 -24.03
N SER A 221 -7.62 0.82 -22.99
CA SER A 221 -7.35 2.26 -23.03
C SER A 221 -5.86 2.60 -23.22
N LYS A 222 -4.96 1.66 -22.89
CA LYS A 222 -3.50 1.80 -23.01
C LYS A 222 -2.91 1.16 -24.28
N LEU A 223 -3.46 0.03 -24.73
CA LEU A 223 -2.89 -0.84 -25.78
C LEU A 223 -3.81 -1.02 -27.00
N SER A 224 -4.89 -0.24 -27.14
CA SER A 224 -5.93 -0.44 -28.18
C SER A 224 -6.67 -1.79 -28.10
N PRO A 225 -7.88 -1.90 -28.67
CA PRO A 225 -8.61 -3.16 -28.70
C PRO A 225 -7.88 -4.27 -29.48
N ASP A 226 -7.30 -3.93 -30.63
CA ASP A 226 -6.71 -4.91 -31.54
C ASP A 226 -5.46 -5.57 -30.94
N GLU A 227 -4.58 -4.79 -30.29
CA GLU A 227 -3.40 -5.39 -29.65
C GLU A 227 -3.83 -6.30 -28.48
N VAL A 228 -4.83 -5.90 -27.69
CA VAL A 228 -5.33 -6.73 -26.57
C VAL A 228 -5.91 -8.04 -27.09
N ILE A 229 -6.68 -8.02 -28.20
CA ILE A 229 -7.20 -9.24 -28.84
C ILE A 229 -6.05 -10.14 -29.29
N VAL A 230 -5.04 -9.59 -29.97
CA VAL A 230 -3.86 -10.35 -30.42
C VAL A 230 -3.12 -10.96 -29.24
N MET A 231 -2.92 -10.21 -28.16
CA MET A 231 -2.26 -10.70 -26.94
C MET A 231 -3.04 -11.84 -26.29
N VAL A 232 -4.36 -11.70 -26.13
CA VAL A 232 -5.20 -12.74 -25.52
C VAL A 232 -5.25 -14.00 -26.39
N ASN A 233 -5.41 -13.86 -27.70
CA ASN A 233 -5.40 -14.97 -28.66
C ASN A 233 -4.04 -15.69 -28.71
N GLY A 234 -2.95 -14.98 -28.39
CA GLY A 234 -1.61 -15.53 -28.28
C GLY A 234 -1.40 -16.47 -27.08
N ILE A 235 -2.24 -16.37 -26.04
CA ILE A 235 -2.17 -17.24 -24.85
C ILE A 235 -2.79 -18.61 -25.15
N GLN A 236 -3.93 -18.60 -25.82
CA GLN A 236 -4.57 -19.78 -26.37
C GLN A 236 -5.44 -19.33 -27.53
N SER A 237 -5.24 -19.94 -28.71
CA SER A 237 -6.02 -19.61 -29.90
C SER A 237 -7.49 -20.00 -29.69
N GLY A 238 -8.41 -19.04 -29.76
CA GLY A 238 -9.84 -19.24 -29.62
C GLY A 238 -10.63 -17.95 -29.59
#